data_AF-A0A358EM42-F1
#
_entry.id   AF-A0A358EM42-F1
#
_cell.length_a   1.000
_cell.length_b   1.000
_cell.length_c   1.000
_cell.angle_alpha   90.00
_cell.angle_beta   90.00
_cell.angle_gamma   90.00
#
_symmetry.space_group_name_H-M   'P 1'
#
loop_
_entity.id
_entity.type
_entity.pdbx_description
1 polymer ?
#
loop_
_entity_poly.entity_id
_entity_poly.type
_entity_poly.pdbx_seq_one_letter_code
_entity_poly.pdbx_strand_id
1 'polypeptide(L)'
;MEFFYRLHLTRPQPSFNATVPNPQFDLNAGTTNEVKVAVNYLDGYKGKLTITAENLPKGIVASSVAQEKKGTAVLKIVANQDAPPFSGPLSLLIGPAGEESNRKKITCALTSSGVNNGVPQGFPDYVIPETSHLWITVLPPKKVEKKVEKSVEN
;
A
#
# COMPACT_ATOMS: atom_id res chain seq x y z
N MET A 1 -37.71 -28.49 -27.01
CA MET A 1 -37.17 -28.15 -25.68
C MET A 1 -37.25 -26.65 -25.55
N GLU A 2 -38.00 -26.16 -24.58
CA GLU A 2 -38.24 -24.74 -24.34
C GLU A 2 -37.33 -24.29 -23.20
N PHE A 3 -36.46 -23.31 -23.45
CA PHE A 3 -35.52 -22.80 -22.45
C PHE A 3 -36.06 -21.49 -21.89
N PHE A 4 -36.25 -21.44 -20.57
CA PHE A 4 -36.62 -20.22 -19.87
C PHE A 4 -35.36 -19.53 -19.36
N TYR A 5 -35.12 -18.31 -19.86
CA TYR A 5 -34.05 -17.45 -19.37
C TYR A 5 -34.63 -16.39 -18.43
N ARG A 6 -33.96 -16.18 -17.30
CA ARG A 6 -34.32 -15.15 -16.33
C ARG A 6 -33.17 -14.16 -16.21
N LEU A 7 -33.38 -12.95 -16.72
CA LEU A 7 -32.44 -11.85 -16.56
C LEU A 7 -32.59 -11.23 -15.17
N HIS A 8 -31.49 -11.10 -14.44
CA HIS A 8 -31.41 -10.38 -13.17
C HIS A 8 -30.58 -9.12 -13.37
N LEU A 9 -31.15 -7.96 -13.02
CA LEU A 9 -30.44 -6.67 -13.03
C LEU A 9 -30.49 -6.08 -11.62
N THR A 10 -29.31 -5.78 -11.07
CA THR A 10 -29.16 -5.07 -9.79
C THR A 10 -28.56 -3.70 -10.03
N ARG A 11 -29.03 -2.68 -9.30
CA ARG A 11 -28.37 -1.37 -9.35
C ARG A 11 -27.01 -1.46 -8.67
N PRO A 12 -25.94 -0.95 -9.29
CA PRO A 12 -24.64 -0.87 -8.63
C PRO A 12 -24.75 0.07 -7.43
N GLN A 13 -24.20 -0.35 -6.28
CA GLN A 13 -24.12 0.49 -5.09
C GLN A 13 -22.78 1.23 -5.08
N PRO A 14 -22.74 2.53 -4.70
CA PRO A 14 -21.50 3.29 -4.60
C PRO A 14 -20.44 2.58 -3.77
N SER A 15 -19.25 2.40 -4.34
CA SER A 15 -18.18 1.63 -3.71
C SER A 15 -16.83 2.28 -3.98
N PHE A 16 -15.79 1.76 -3.35
CA PHE A 16 -14.42 2.21 -3.52
C PHE A 16 -13.46 1.04 -3.35
N ASN A 17 -12.29 1.16 -3.99
CA ASN A 17 -11.13 0.31 -3.76
C ASN A 17 -9.87 1.17 -3.71
N ALA A 18 -8.79 0.60 -3.18
CA ALA A 18 -7.49 1.23 -3.23
C ALA A 18 -6.39 0.19 -3.35
N THR A 19 -5.34 0.54 -4.09
CA THR A 19 -4.22 -0.33 -4.35
C THR A 19 -2.88 0.33 -4.07
N VAL A 20 -1.88 -0.47 -3.72
CA VAL A 20 -0.47 -0.07 -3.63
C VAL A 20 0.35 -0.80 -4.70
N PRO A 21 1.46 -0.20 -5.17
CA PRO A 21 2.28 -0.81 -6.21
C PRO A 21 3.13 -1.98 -5.70
N ASN A 22 3.52 -1.95 -4.42
CA ASN A 22 4.44 -2.93 -3.83
C ASN A 22 3.81 -3.57 -2.58
N PRO A 23 3.97 -4.88 -2.36
CA PRO A 23 3.50 -5.54 -1.15
C PRO A 23 4.45 -5.37 0.05
N GLN A 24 5.71 -5.02 -0.18
CA GLN A 24 6.74 -4.87 0.85
C GLN A 24 7.32 -3.46 0.86
N PHE A 25 7.59 -2.95 2.07
CA PHE A 25 8.16 -1.63 2.29
C PHE A 25 9.33 -1.72 3.27
N ASP A 26 10.48 -1.19 2.88
CA ASP A 26 11.64 -1.09 3.76
C ASP A 26 11.89 0.37 4.13
N LEU A 27 12.24 0.62 5.40
CA LEU A 27 12.62 1.94 5.88
C LEU A 27 13.74 1.82 6.91
N ASN A 28 14.62 2.83 6.96
CA ASN A 28 15.67 2.88 7.96
C ASN A 28 15.18 3.68 9.17
N ALA A 29 15.65 3.36 10.37
CA ALA A 29 15.39 4.18 11.55
C ALA A 29 15.79 5.65 11.29
N GLY A 30 14.92 6.59 11.67
CA GLY A 30 15.09 8.02 11.41
C GLY A 30 14.71 8.50 10.01
N THR A 31 14.13 7.64 9.16
CA THR A 31 13.71 8.00 7.78
C THR A 31 12.19 7.97 7.61
N THR A 32 11.72 8.70 6.60
CA THR A 32 10.31 8.68 6.16
C THR A 32 10.21 7.92 4.85
N ASN A 33 9.24 7.03 4.74
CA ASN A 33 8.86 6.35 3.51
C ASN A 33 7.48 6.85 3.05
N GLU A 34 7.36 7.14 1.76
CA GLU A 34 6.14 7.63 1.12
C GLU A 34 5.47 6.51 0.33
N VAL A 35 4.36 5.98 0.87
CA VAL A 35 3.57 4.93 0.22
C VAL A 35 2.51 5.58 -0.66
N LYS A 36 2.63 5.39 -1.98
CA LYS A 36 1.65 5.85 -2.96
C LYS A 36 0.48 4.85 -3.01
N VAL A 37 -0.70 5.31 -2.62
CA VAL A 37 -1.95 4.54 -2.64
C VAL A 37 -2.82 5.07 -3.76
N ALA A 38 -3.14 4.26 -4.75
CA ALA A 38 -4.07 4.60 -5.81
C ALA A 38 -5.50 4.32 -5.34
N VAL A 39 -6.36 5.34 -5.31
CA VAL A 39 -7.75 5.25 -4.85
C VAL A 39 -8.69 5.37 -6.03
N ASN A 40 -9.57 4.38 -6.21
CA ASN A 40 -10.60 4.41 -7.24
C ASN A 40 -11.99 4.47 -6.61
N TYR A 41 -12.80 5.39 -7.13
CA TYR A 41 -14.22 5.50 -6.79
C TYR A 41 -15.01 4.70 -7.81
N LEU A 42 -15.84 3.77 -7.33
CA LEU A 42 -16.66 2.88 -8.12
C LEU A 42 -18.12 3.30 -8.00
N ASP A 43 -18.89 3.06 -9.06
CA ASP A 43 -20.35 3.20 -9.05
C ASP A 43 -20.85 4.58 -8.59
N GLY A 44 -20.10 5.63 -8.92
CA GLY A 44 -20.48 7.02 -8.64
C GLY A 44 -20.29 7.47 -7.19
N TYR A 45 -19.43 6.81 -6.40
CA TYR A 45 -19.08 7.25 -5.06
C TYR A 45 -18.56 8.71 -5.03
N LYS A 46 -18.98 9.49 -4.03
CA LYS A 46 -18.66 10.94 -3.86
C LYS A 46 -18.31 11.34 -2.42
N GLY A 47 -18.02 10.37 -1.56
CA GLY A 47 -17.69 10.62 -0.16
C GLY A 47 -16.19 10.91 0.06
N LYS A 48 -15.86 11.50 1.21
CA LYS A 48 -14.48 11.64 1.67
C LYS A 48 -13.97 10.31 2.23
N LEU A 49 -12.84 9.83 1.73
CA LEU A 49 -12.18 8.62 2.23
C LEU A 49 -10.97 9.00 3.08
N THR A 50 -10.67 8.19 4.08
CA THR A 50 -9.46 8.28 4.90
C THR A 50 -8.69 6.98 4.77
N ILE A 51 -7.39 7.10 4.56
CA ILE A 51 -6.43 6.00 4.53
C ILE A 51 -5.70 5.98 5.86
N THR A 52 -5.65 4.82 6.50
CA THR A 52 -4.98 4.60 7.78
C THR A 52 -4.07 3.38 7.70
N ALA A 53 -3.01 3.38 8.50
CA ALA A 53 -2.16 2.22 8.71
C ALA A 53 -2.42 1.64 10.10
N GLU A 54 -2.50 0.32 10.18
CA GLU A 54 -2.67 -0.46 11.41
C GLU A 54 -1.55 -1.50 11.53
N ASN A 55 -1.40 -2.05 12.74
CA ASN A 55 -0.34 -3.00 13.09
C ASN A 55 1.08 -2.43 12.93
N LEU A 56 1.25 -1.14 13.20
CA LEU A 56 2.57 -0.51 13.19
C LEU A 56 3.40 -0.95 14.41
N PRO A 57 4.68 -1.32 14.22
CA PRO A 57 5.57 -1.66 15.32
C PRO A 57 5.94 -0.41 16.13
N LYS A 58 6.44 -0.63 17.35
CA LYS A 58 6.87 0.44 18.25
C LYS A 58 7.94 1.30 17.58
N GLY A 59 7.73 2.62 17.58
CA GLY A 59 8.67 3.58 16.98
C GLY A 59 8.38 3.91 15.51
N ILE A 60 7.35 3.31 14.89
CA ILE A 60 6.82 3.77 13.60
C ILE A 60 5.52 4.55 13.82
N VAL A 61 5.39 5.67 13.11
CA VAL A 61 4.17 6.47 13.06
C VAL A 61 3.75 6.65 11.61
N ALA A 62 2.48 6.43 11.30
CA ALA A 62 1.91 6.76 9.99
C ALA A 62 0.88 7.87 10.13
N SER A 63 0.93 8.86 9.24
CA SER A 63 -0.06 9.95 9.23
C SER A 63 -1.25 9.56 8.37
N SER A 64 -2.46 9.54 8.92
CA SER A 64 -3.67 9.27 8.14
C SER A 64 -3.87 10.32 7.05
N VAL A 65 -4.28 9.89 5.85
CA VAL A 65 -4.48 10.80 4.70
C VAL A 65 -5.93 10.77 4.27
N ALA A 66 -6.54 11.95 4.15
CA ALA A 66 -7.87 12.09 3.59
C ALA A 66 -7.81 12.36 2.08
N GLN A 67 -8.71 11.73 1.33
CA GLN A 67 -8.92 11.94 -0.10
C GLN A 67 -10.40 12.26 -0.33
N GLU A 68 -10.66 13.33 -1.08
CA GLU A 68 -12.01 13.77 -1.45
C GLU A 68 -12.35 13.45 -2.91
N LYS A 69 -11.38 12.94 -3.67
CA LYS A 69 -11.54 12.58 -5.09
C LYS A 69 -10.81 11.26 -5.37
N LYS A 70 -11.11 10.66 -6.53
CA LYS A 70 -10.28 9.58 -7.08
C LYS A 70 -8.89 10.11 -7.42
N GLY A 71 -7.86 9.29 -7.23
CA GLY A 71 -6.48 9.69 -7.51
C GLY A 71 -5.46 8.98 -6.63
N THR A 72 -4.24 9.51 -6.62
CA THR A 72 -3.15 8.98 -5.80
C THR A 72 -3.05 9.74 -4.48
N ALA A 73 -3.15 9.02 -3.38
CA ALA A 73 -2.82 9.50 -2.03
C ALA A 73 -1.39 9.12 -1.67
N VAL A 74 -0.70 9.97 -0.91
CA VAL A 74 0.66 9.69 -0.43
C VAL A 74 0.62 9.54 1.08
N LEU A 75 0.69 8.30 1.56
CA LEU A 75 0.75 7.96 2.98
C LEU A 75 2.20 8.03 3.46
N LYS A 76 2.47 8.88 4.45
CA LYS A 76 3.81 9.02 5.04
C LYS A 76 3.95 8.10 6.26
N ILE A 77 4.90 7.20 6.19
CA ILE A 77 5.29 6.29 7.27
C ILE A 77 6.66 6.72 7.78
N VAL A 78 6.76 7.10 9.05
CA VAL A 78 7.97 7.64 9.68
C VAL A 78 8.49 6.63 10.68
N ALA A 79 9.76 6.22 10.55
CA ALA A 79 10.46 5.52 11.62
C ALA A 79 11.22 6.54 12.47
N ASN A 80 10.98 6.51 13.78
CA ASN A 80 11.77 7.29 14.74
C ASN A 80 13.24 6.86 14.70
N GLN A 81 14.14 7.75 15.15
CA GLN A 81 15.59 7.47 15.19
C GLN A 81 15.94 6.27 16.08
N ASP A 82 15.20 6.09 17.17
CA ASP A 82 15.36 4.98 18.12
C ASP A 82 14.44 3.79 17.83
N ALA A 83 13.86 3.71 16.63
CA ALA A 83 13.02 2.58 16.25
C ALA A 83 13.87 1.30 16.21
N PRO A 84 13.53 0.26 17.00
CA PRO A 84 14.25 -1.00 16.95
C PRO A 84 14.07 -1.67 15.57
N PRO A 85 15.08 -2.42 15.09
CA PRO A 85 14.91 -3.25 13.90
C PRO A 85 13.72 -4.19 14.07
N PHE A 86 12.87 -4.24 13.05
CA PHE A 86 11.62 -4.98 13.07
C PHE A 86 11.29 -5.49 11.67
N SER A 87 10.62 -6.64 11.57
CA SER A 87 10.11 -7.16 10.31
C SER A 87 8.78 -7.85 10.60
N GLY A 88 7.71 -7.41 9.94
CA GLY A 88 6.39 -7.94 10.23
C GLY A 88 5.28 -7.45 9.31
N PRO A 89 4.05 -7.93 9.54
CA PRO A 89 2.90 -7.60 8.71
C PRO A 89 2.47 -6.15 8.91
N LEU A 90 2.03 -5.52 7.82
CA LEU A 90 1.44 -4.19 7.78
C LEU A 90 0.01 -4.29 7.24
N SER A 91 -0.92 -3.55 7.84
CA SER A 91 -2.29 -3.44 7.32
C SER A 91 -2.58 -2.00 6.94
N LEU A 92 -3.00 -1.79 5.69
CA LEU A 92 -3.47 -0.50 5.21
C LEU A 92 -4.98 -0.59 4.97
N LEU A 93 -5.71 0.40 5.46
CA LEU A 93 -7.16 0.45 5.40
C LEU A 93 -7.60 1.76 4.73
N ILE A 94 -8.73 1.69 4.03
CA ILE A 94 -9.42 2.83 3.47
C ILE A 94 -10.89 2.76 3.84
N GLY A 95 -11.46 3.87 4.32
CA GLY A 95 -12.89 3.93 4.66
C GLY A 95 -13.41 5.36 4.64
N PRO A 96 -14.73 5.57 4.78
CA PRO A 96 -15.31 6.89 4.91
C PRO A 96 -14.69 7.65 6.09
N ALA A 97 -14.47 8.96 5.92
CA ALA A 97 -13.93 9.78 7.00
C ALA A 97 -14.87 9.78 8.22
N GLY A 98 -14.33 9.44 9.40
CA GLY A 98 -15.08 9.38 10.65
C GLY A 98 -15.85 8.08 10.88
N GLU A 99 -15.77 7.10 9.98
CA GLU A 99 -16.49 5.82 10.12
C GLU A 99 -15.51 4.63 10.10
N GLU A 100 -15.38 3.92 11.22
CA GLU A 100 -14.49 2.77 11.32
C GLU A 100 -15.11 1.46 10.78
N SER A 101 -16.44 1.35 10.82
CA SER A 101 -17.20 0.16 10.44
C SER A 101 -17.12 -0.20 8.95
N ASN A 102 -16.87 0.77 8.09
CA ASN A 102 -16.85 0.59 6.63
C ASN A 102 -15.43 0.74 6.06
N ARG A 103 -14.43 0.21 6.77
CA ARG A 103 -13.05 0.15 6.29
C ARG A 103 -12.80 -1.09 5.44
N LYS A 104 -12.17 -0.91 4.29
CA LYS A 104 -11.69 -1.96 3.40
C LYS A 104 -10.17 -2.03 3.47
N LYS A 105 -9.62 -3.24 3.31
CA LYS A 105 -8.18 -3.42 3.18
C LYS A 105 -7.71 -2.94 1.80
N ILE A 106 -6.57 -2.27 1.79
CA ILE A 106 -5.88 -1.87 0.57
C ILE A 106 -5.12 -3.09 0.03
N THR A 107 -5.20 -3.34 -1.27
CA THR A 107 -4.58 -4.52 -1.90
C THR A 107 -3.37 -4.16 -2.75
N CYS A 108 -2.49 -5.12 -2.99
CA CYS A 108 -1.41 -5.05 -3.95
C CYS A 108 -1.64 -6.11 -5.02
N ALA A 109 -1.57 -5.74 -6.30
CA ALA A 109 -1.55 -6.73 -7.37
C ALA A 109 -0.26 -7.55 -7.26
N LEU A 110 -0.36 -8.87 -7.40
CA LEU A 110 0.77 -9.80 -7.43
C LEU A 110 1.18 -10.17 -8.86
N THR A 111 0.60 -9.49 -9.85
CA THR A 111 0.94 -9.68 -11.25
C THR A 111 2.39 -9.26 -11.48
N SER A 112 3.24 -10.24 -11.83
CA SER A 112 4.58 -9.99 -12.35
C SER A 112 4.49 -9.16 -13.63
N SER A 113 4.54 -7.84 -13.51
CA SER A 113 4.77 -6.98 -14.67
C SER A 113 6.26 -7.06 -15.01
N GLY A 114 6.60 -7.97 -15.93
CA GLY A 114 7.75 -7.77 -16.82
C GLY A 114 9.05 -8.53 -16.54
N VAL A 115 9.12 -9.49 -15.62
CA VAL A 115 10.27 -10.42 -15.63
C VAL A 115 9.99 -11.56 -16.62
N ASN A 116 10.73 -11.57 -17.72
CA ASN A 116 10.83 -12.74 -18.58
C ASN A 116 11.54 -13.84 -17.79
N ASN A 117 10.77 -14.69 -17.12
CA ASN A 117 11.26 -15.82 -16.33
C ASN A 117 11.77 -16.98 -17.21
N GLY A 118 12.28 -16.70 -18.42
CA GLY A 118 12.70 -17.70 -19.39
C GLY A 118 11.56 -18.49 -20.03
N VAL A 119 10.31 -18.16 -19.71
CA VAL A 119 9.11 -18.75 -20.32
C VAL A 119 8.40 -17.65 -21.12
N PRO A 120 8.54 -17.62 -22.46
CA PRO A 120 7.70 -16.80 -23.31
C PRO A 120 6.24 -17.16 -23.02
N GLN A 121 5.42 -16.17 -22.65
CA GLN A 121 4.01 -16.38 -22.33
C GLN A 121 3.77 -17.22 -21.06
N GLY A 122 4.55 -16.97 -20.00
CA GLY A 122 4.21 -17.45 -18.65
C GLY A 122 2.78 -17.08 -18.25
N PHE A 123 2.15 -17.88 -17.39
CA PHE A 123 0.76 -17.68 -16.97
C PHE A 123 0.52 -16.24 -16.49
N PRO A 124 -0.29 -15.44 -17.20
CA PRO A 124 -0.56 -14.06 -16.79
C PRO A 124 -1.46 -14.00 -15.55
N ASP A 125 -2.28 -15.03 -15.35
CA ASP A 125 -3.26 -15.12 -14.27
C ASP A 125 -2.71 -15.96 -13.13
N TYR A 126 -2.37 -15.29 -12.04
CA TYR A 126 -2.04 -15.95 -10.78
C TYR A 126 -3.31 -16.48 -10.12
N VAL A 127 -3.21 -17.65 -9.47
CA VAL A 127 -4.28 -18.20 -8.60
C VAL A 127 -4.65 -17.21 -7.49
N ILE A 128 -3.69 -16.39 -7.05
CA ILE A 128 -3.89 -15.28 -6.14
C ILE A 128 -3.44 -13.99 -6.85
N PRO A 129 -4.36 -13.22 -7.45
CA PRO A 129 -4.00 -12.06 -8.26
C PRO A 129 -3.63 -10.83 -7.43
N GLU A 130 -4.09 -10.77 -6.19
CA GLU A 130 -3.84 -9.65 -5.28
C GLU A 130 -3.72 -10.11 -3.81
N THR A 131 -3.08 -9.29 -2.98
CA THR A 131 -2.96 -9.52 -1.55
C THR A 131 -3.22 -8.26 -0.74
N SER A 132 -3.89 -8.40 0.39
CA SER A 132 -3.95 -7.36 1.44
C SER A 132 -2.89 -7.54 2.53
N HIS A 133 -2.10 -8.61 2.46
CA HIS A 133 -1.01 -8.89 3.41
C HIS A 133 0.22 -8.13 2.95
N LEU A 134 0.38 -6.92 3.48
CA LEU A 134 1.55 -6.10 3.23
C LEU A 134 2.61 -6.40 4.29
N TRP A 135 3.86 -6.08 3.99
CA TRP A 135 4.99 -6.30 4.88
C TRP A 135 5.81 -5.03 5.06
N ILE A 136 6.36 -4.83 6.26
CA ILE A 136 7.24 -3.72 6.57
C ILE A 136 8.51 -4.20 7.28
N THR A 137 9.66 -3.70 6.82
CA THR A 137 10.97 -3.96 7.44
C THR A 137 11.61 -2.65 7.90
N VAL A 138 11.89 -2.55 9.20
CA VAL A 138 12.71 -1.49 9.78
C VAL A 138 14.15 -1.95 9.85
N LEU A 139 14.98 -1.29 9.06
CA LEU A 139 16.42 -1.46 9.05
C LEU A 139 17.08 -0.53 10.09
N PRO A 140 18.24 -0.90 10.64
CA PRO A 140 19.02 -0.01 11.49
C PRO A 140 19.34 1.32 10.79
N PRO A 141 19.66 2.39 11.53
CA PRO A 141 20.03 3.66 10.93
C PRO A 141 21.23 3.47 9.99
N LYS A 142 21.16 4.09 8.79
CA LYS A 142 22.28 4.07 7.86
C LYS A 142 23.50 4.67 8.55
N LYS A 143 24.59 3.89 8.68
CA LYS A 143 25.88 4.43 9.12
C LYS A 143 26.29 5.53 8.14
N VAL A 144 26.47 6.75 8.64
CA VAL A 144 27.07 7.82 7.86
C VAL A 144 28.55 7.48 7.69
N GLU A 145 28.98 7.11 6.49
CA GLU A 145 30.39 7.01 6.17
C GLU A 145 30.99 8.42 6.26
N LYS A 146 31.82 8.67 7.28
CA LYS A 146 32.66 9.86 7.34
C LYS A 146 33.58 9.82 6.14
N LYS A 147 33.34 10.68 5.15
CA LYS A 147 34.32 11.02 4.11
C LYS A 147 35.56 11.53 4.85
N VAL A 148 36.62 10.73 4.89
CA VAL A 148 37.93 11.18 5.36
C VAL A 148 38.45 12.15 4.30
N GLU A 149 38.32 13.45 4.56
CA GLU A 149 39.07 14.48 3.84
C GLU A 149 40.56 14.21 4.05
N LYS A 150 41.22 13.65 3.03
CA LYS A 150 42.67 13.67 2.95
C LYS A 150 43.08 15.11 2.61
N SER A 151 43.34 15.90 3.64
CA SER A 151 44.22 17.06 3.54
C SER A 151 45.63 16.53 3.27
N VAL A 152 46.16 16.77 2.07
CA VAL A 152 47.61 16.73 1.82
C VAL A 152 47.99 18.09 1.25
N GLU A 153 48.30 18.97 2.21
CA GLU A 153 49.43 19.91 2.27
C GLU A 153 50.27 20.08 0.99
N ASN A 154 50.39 21.35 0.57
CA ASN A 154 51.32 21.85 -0.45
C ASN A 154 52.76 21.95 0.10
#